data_AF-A0AB35XX34-F1
#
_entry.id   AF-A0AB35XX34-F1
#
_cell.length_a   1.000
_cell.length_b   1.000
_cell.length_c   1.000
_cell.angle_alpha   90.00
_cell.angle_beta   90.00
_cell.angle_gamma   90.00
#
_symmetry.space_group_name_H-M   'P 1'
#
loop_
_entity.id
_entity.type
_entity.pdbx_description
1 polymer ?
#
loop_
_entity_poly.entity_id
_entity_poly.type
_entity_poly.pdbx_seq_one_letter_code
_entity_poly.pdbx_strand_id
1 'polypeptide(L)'
;MKMLEDRIRKDGIVREGNVLKVDSFINHQMDIPLFREMAKEWKRLFAGKPINKVLTIEASGIGIAAIVASEFNVPVVFAKKSMSINLDYNNYETKIQSFTHKKIYNVIVSKKFLTPEDHVLIIDDFLANGCALMGLLDLAQEAGATVEGIGIAVEKGFQQGGELIRSKGIQLESLAIVESMNSETGEIVFREQPQQN
;
A
#
# COMPACT_ATOMS: atom_id res chain seq x y z
N MET A 1 1.29 -10.49 -10.16
CA MET A 1 2.60 -10.69 -10.80
C MET A 1 3.17 -12.02 -10.33
N LYS A 2 3.51 -12.89 -11.28
CA LYS A 2 3.95 -14.26 -10.98
C LYS A 2 5.19 -14.32 -10.08
N MET A 3 6.17 -13.44 -10.28
CA MET A 3 7.40 -13.42 -9.48
C MET A 3 7.15 -13.16 -7.98
N LEU A 4 6.21 -12.27 -7.63
CA LEU A 4 5.86 -12.02 -6.23
C LEU A 4 5.11 -13.21 -5.63
N GLU A 5 4.16 -13.79 -6.36
CA GLU A 5 3.45 -15.00 -5.92
C GLU A 5 4.42 -16.16 -5.70
N ASP A 6 5.35 -16.39 -6.63
CA ASP A 6 6.37 -17.44 -6.51
C ASP A 6 7.29 -17.18 -5.31
N ARG A 7 7.64 -15.92 -5.03
CA ARG A 7 8.39 -15.55 -3.83
C ARG A 7 7.60 -15.84 -2.55
N ILE A 8 6.30 -15.51 -2.52
CA ILE A 8 5.42 -15.78 -1.39
C ILE A 8 5.26 -17.29 -1.16
N ARG A 9 5.07 -18.09 -2.23
CA ARG A 9 4.97 -19.56 -2.12
C ARG A 9 6.25 -20.18 -1.55
N LYS A 10 7.40 -19.63 -1.92
CA LYS A 10 8.71 -20.16 -1.51
C LYS A 10 9.08 -19.80 -0.08
N ASP A 11 8.96 -18.52 0.27
CA ASP A 11 9.55 -17.96 1.49
C ASP A 11 8.52 -17.37 2.47
N GLY A 12 7.23 -17.34 2.09
CA GLY A 12 6.13 -16.90 2.93
C GLY A 12 5.72 -17.97 3.96
N ILE A 13 5.33 -17.54 5.15
CA ILE A 13 4.89 -18.44 6.22
C ILE A 13 3.44 -18.10 6.59
N VAL A 14 2.53 -19.04 6.37
CA VAL A 14 1.14 -18.92 6.81
C VAL A 14 1.06 -19.24 8.31
N ARG A 15 0.42 -18.35 9.07
CA ARG A 15 0.14 -18.50 10.49
C ARG A 15 -1.38 -18.49 10.71
N GLU A 16 -1.79 -19.03 11.85
CA GLU A 16 -3.18 -18.98 12.30
C GLU A 16 -3.74 -17.55 12.29
N GLY A 17 -5.06 -17.44 12.15
CA GLY A 17 -5.74 -16.14 12.09
C GLY A 17 -5.55 -15.40 10.77
N ASN A 18 -5.30 -16.11 9.66
CA ASN A 18 -5.14 -15.54 8.32
C ASN A 18 -3.98 -14.53 8.24
N VAL A 19 -2.83 -14.89 8.81
CA VAL A 19 -1.63 -14.06 8.83
C VAL A 19 -0.57 -14.66 7.91
N LEU A 20 -0.24 -13.93 6.83
CA LEU A 20 0.87 -14.24 5.95
C LEU A 20 2.11 -13.46 6.40
N LYS A 21 3.15 -14.18 6.82
CA LYS A 21 4.43 -13.61 7.26
C LYS A 21 5.44 -13.62 6.11
N VAL A 22 5.95 -12.44 5.76
CA VAL A 22 6.87 -12.17 4.63
C VAL A 22 8.09 -11.34 5.06
N ASP A 23 8.49 -11.48 6.31
CA ASP A 23 9.54 -10.69 6.94
C ASP A 23 10.90 -10.83 6.25
N SER A 24 11.15 -11.92 5.52
CA SER A 24 12.42 -12.17 4.82
C SER A 24 12.56 -11.40 3.50
N PHE A 25 11.51 -10.73 3.02
CA PHE A 25 11.57 -9.98 1.75
C PHE A 25 10.71 -8.71 1.65
N ILE A 26 9.75 -8.47 2.55
CA ILE A 26 8.92 -7.24 2.58
C ILE A 26 9.00 -6.51 3.93
N ASN A 27 8.54 -7.14 5.02
CA ASN A 27 8.16 -6.42 6.26
C ASN A 27 9.30 -6.15 7.26
N HIS A 28 10.47 -6.75 7.06
CA HIS A 28 11.62 -6.55 7.96
C HIS A 28 12.93 -6.51 7.18
N GLN A 29 13.25 -7.60 6.48
CA GLN A 29 14.24 -7.64 5.43
C GLN A 29 13.58 -7.28 4.11
N MET A 30 14.21 -6.41 3.33
CA MET A 30 13.69 -5.97 2.03
C MET A 30 14.51 -6.61 0.89
N ASP A 31 13.82 -7.30 -0.02
CA ASP A 31 14.43 -7.80 -1.26
C ASP A 31 14.38 -6.71 -2.33
N ILE A 32 15.49 -5.97 -2.46
CA ILE A 32 15.58 -4.82 -3.38
C ILE A 32 15.38 -5.22 -4.85
N PRO A 33 15.97 -6.31 -5.37
CA PRO A 33 15.63 -6.82 -6.71
C PRO A 33 14.12 -7.03 -6.92
N LEU A 34 13.43 -7.68 -5.97
CA LEU A 34 11.99 -7.84 -6.04
C LEU A 34 11.25 -6.49 -6.08
N PHE A 35 11.66 -5.54 -5.22
CA PHE A 35 11.02 -4.21 -5.17
C PHE A 35 11.16 -3.45 -6.50
N ARG A 36 12.28 -3.60 -7.20
CA ARG A 36 12.47 -3.01 -8.54
C ARG A 36 11.52 -3.60 -9.57
N GLU A 37 11.32 -4.91 -9.55
CA GLU A 37 10.38 -5.56 -10.48
C GLU A 37 8.93 -5.18 -10.17
N MET A 38 8.57 -5.06 -8.88
CA MET A 38 7.27 -4.52 -8.47
C MET A 38 7.07 -3.07 -8.97
N ALA A 39 8.09 -2.22 -8.82
CA ALA A 39 8.05 -0.83 -9.27
C ALA A 39 7.86 -0.70 -10.79
N LYS A 40 8.58 -1.48 -11.58
CA LYS A 40 8.41 -1.53 -13.04
C LYS A 40 6.99 -1.97 -13.43
N GLU A 41 6.44 -2.94 -12.72
CA GLU A 41 5.10 -3.42 -12.99
C GLU A 41 4.04 -2.36 -12.69
N TRP A 42 4.14 -1.64 -11.57
CA TRP A 42 3.26 -0.49 -11.33
C TRP A 42 3.46 0.64 -12.35
N LYS A 43 4.71 0.91 -12.78
CA LYS A 43 4.98 1.89 -13.84
C LYS A 43 4.26 1.53 -15.14
N ARG A 44 4.21 0.24 -15.48
CA ARG A 44 3.46 -0.28 -16.62
C ARG A 44 1.94 -0.17 -16.41
N LEU A 45 1.43 -0.56 -15.25
CA LEU A 45 -0.02 -0.58 -14.94
C LEU A 45 -0.62 0.83 -14.87
N PHE A 46 0.14 1.81 -14.41
CA PHE A 46 -0.26 3.22 -14.36
C PHE A 46 0.31 4.05 -15.52
N ALA A 47 0.67 3.41 -16.63
CA ALA A 47 1.17 4.12 -17.82
C ALA A 47 0.12 5.13 -18.32
N GLY A 48 0.57 6.34 -18.63
CA GLY A 48 -0.29 7.44 -19.09
C GLY A 48 -0.94 8.26 -17.97
N LYS A 49 -0.84 7.85 -16.71
CA LYS A 49 -1.28 8.67 -15.56
C LYS A 49 -0.25 9.77 -15.26
N PRO A 50 -0.67 11.01 -14.96
CA PRO A 50 0.22 12.14 -14.71
C PRO A 50 0.83 12.13 -13.29
N ILE A 51 1.23 10.96 -12.79
CA ILE A 51 1.72 10.79 -11.41
C ILE A 51 2.96 11.65 -11.18
N ASN A 52 2.89 12.53 -10.18
CA ASN A 52 3.98 13.43 -9.78
C ASN A 52 4.42 13.25 -8.31
N LYS A 53 3.78 12.35 -7.57
CA LYS A 53 4.09 12.07 -6.16
C LYS A 53 3.68 10.66 -5.76
N VAL A 54 4.49 10.01 -4.93
CA VAL A 54 4.10 8.77 -4.23
C VAL A 54 3.71 9.09 -2.80
N LEU A 55 2.58 8.56 -2.34
CA LEU A 55 2.12 8.66 -0.95
C LEU A 55 2.09 7.26 -0.33
N THR A 56 2.60 7.12 0.89
CA THR A 56 2.56 5.87 1.65
C THR A 56 2.33 6.14 3.13
N ILE A 57 2.36 5.11 3.98
CA ILE A 57 2.29 5.22 5.43
C ILE A 57 3.40 4.41 6.09
N GLU A 58 3.93 4.92 7.21
CA GLU A 58 5.00 4.22 7.92
C GLU A 58 4.55 2.86 8.54
N ALA A 59 5.42 1.85 8.63
CA ALA A 59 6.83 1.85 8.23
C ALA A 59 7.10 0.99 6.99
N SER A 60 6.46 -0.19 6.87
CA SER A 60 6.76 -1.19 5.84
C SER A 60 6.60 -0.68 4.41
N GLY A 61 5.59 0.17 4.15
CA GLY A 61 5.37 0.76 2.83
C GLY A 61 6.50 1.68 2.35
N ILE A 62 7.30 2.25 3.26
CA ILE A 62 8.34 3.25 2.92
C ILE A 62 9.38 2.67 1.96
N GLY A 63 9.87 1.46 2.22
CA GLY A 63 10.92 0.83 1.41
C GLY A 63 10.46 0.60 -0.03
N ILE A 64 9.24 0.09 -0.21
CA ILE A 64 8.64 -0.13 -1.52
C ILE A 64 8.38 1.21 -2.20
N ALA A 65 7.74 2.14 -1.50
CA ALA A 65 7.38 3.45 -2.03
C ALA A 65 8.60 4.24 -2.52
N ALA A 66 9.75 4.15 -1.84
CA ALA A 66 10.99 4.78 -2.29
C ALA A 66 11.50 4.21 -3.62
N ILE A 67 11.43 2.88 -3.81
CA ILE A 67 11.83 2.24 -5.08
C ILE A 67 10.84 2.58 -6.20
N VAL A 68 9.54 2.59 -5.90
CA VAL A 68 8.51 3.04 -6.85
C VAL A 68 8.73 4.49 -7.25
N ALA A 69 8.93 5.38 -6.28
CA ALA A 69 9.19 6.80 -6.53
C ALA A 69 10.45 7.01 -7.39
N SER A 70 11.49 6.18 -7.19
CA SER A 70 12.68 6.17 -8.05
C SER A 70 12.37 5.76 -9.48
N GLU A 71 11.54 4.73 -9.70
CA GLU A 71 11.15 4.27 -11.04
C GLU A 71 10.24 5.31 -11.75
N PHE A 72 9.41 6.01 -10.99
CA PHE A 72 8.55 7.07 -11.52
C PHE A 72 9.26 8.42 -11.66
N ASN A 73 10.44 8.59 -11.05
CA ASN A 73 11.20 9.82 -10.95
C ASN A 73 10.41 10.97 -10.29
N VAL A 74 9.81 10.69 -9.12
CA VAL A 74 8.97 11.61 -8.35
C VAL A 74 9.33 11.56 -6.86
N PRO A 75 9.00 12.58 -6.05
CA PRO A 75 9.17 12.51 -4.60
C PRO A 75 8.22 11.50 -3.93
N VAL A 76 8.63 11.03 -2.75
CA VAL A 76 7.79 10.22 -1.84
C VAL A 76 7.46 11.01 -0.58
N VAL A 77 6.22 10.93 -0.14
CA VAL A 77 5.74 11.41 1.16
C VAL A 77 5.17 10.21 1.91
N PHE A 78 5.54 10.05 3.17
CA PHE A 78 4.97 9.01 4.01
C PHE A 78 4.23 9.64 5.19
N ALA A 79 3.01 9.17 5.40
CA ALA A 79 2.20 9.55 6.54
C ALA A 79 2.73 8.91 7.83
N LYS A 80 2.65 9.64 8.93
CA LYS A 80 3.17 9.21 10.24
C LYS A 80 2.02 8.86 11.17
N LYS A 81 2.18 7.79 11.95
CA LYS A 81 1.22 7.28 12.96
C LYS A 81 1.42 7.90 14.34
N SER A 82 2.40 8.81 14.48
CA SER A 82 2.71 9.50 15.72
C SER A 82 3.19 10.93 15.46
N MET A 83 2.76 11.85 16.32
CA MET A 83 3.29 13.21 16.38
C MET A 83 4.71 13.15 16.95
N SER A 84 5.72 13.53 16.14
CA SER A 84 7.07 13.79 16.66
C SER A 84 7.19 15.26 17.06
N ILE A 85 7.97 15.56 18.10
CA ILE A 85 8.24 16.93 18.60
C ILE A 85 8.71 17.88 17.48
N ASN A 86 9.31 17.36 16.41
CA ASN A 86 9.86 18.13 15.28
C ASN A 86 8.91 18.32 14.08
N LEU A 87 7.64 17.91 14.16
CA LEU A 87 6.68 18.19 13.09
C LEU A 87 6.04 19.56 13.31
N ASP A 88 6.15 20.41 12.30
CA ASP A 88 5.45 21.69 12.21
C ASP A 88 3.95 21.46 12.45
N TYR A 89 3.28 22.33 13.22
CA TYR A 89 1.91 22.09 13.69
C TYR A 89 0.86 22.13 12.55
N ASN A 90 1.26 22.49 11.33
CA ASN A 90 0.38 22.58 10.18
C ASN A 90 0.35 21.27 9.38
N ASN A 91 -0.50 20.33 9.81
CA ASN A 91 -0.66 19.02 9.20
C ASN A 91 -2.11 18.79 8.76
N TYR A 92 -2.29 17.93 7.76
CA TYR A 92 -3.52 17.17 7.57
C TYR A 92 -3.52 16.01 8.57
N GLU A 93 -4.68 15.69 9.15
CA GLU A 93 -4.80 14.65 10.17
C GLU A 93 -6.07 13.82 9.97
N THR A 94 -5.93 12.50 10.04
CA THR A 94 -7.05 11.55 10.08
C THR A 94 -6.82 10.49 11.16
N LYS A 95 -7.85 9.72 11.49
CA LYS A 95 -7.79 8.64 12.47
C LYS A 95 -8.06 7.31 11.78
N ILE A 96 -7.13 6.37 11.91
CA ILE A 96 -7.32 5.00 11.40
C ILE A 96 -7.41 4.01 12.55
N GLN A 97 -8.34 3.06 12.43
CA GLN A 97 -8.46 1.95 13.36
C GLN A 97 -7.58 0.77 12.91
N SER A 98 -6.67 0.35 13.78
CA SER A 98 -5.91 -0.90 13.61
C SER A 98 -6.64 -2.02 14.33
N PHE A 99 -7.23 -2.93 13.56
CA PHE A 99 -7.91 -4.11 14.13
C PHE A 99 -6.94 -5.09 14.77
N THR A 100 -5.75 -5.26 14.18
CA THR A 100 -4.70 -6.13 14.73
C THR A 100 -4.18 -5.63 16.08
N HIS A 101 -4.02 -4.32 16.24
CA HIS A 101 -3.49 -3.73 17.48
C HIS A 101 -4.58 -3.20 18.42
N LYS A 102 -5.86 -3.30 18.03
CA LYS A 102 -7.02 -2.72 18.73
C LYS A 102 -6.79 -1.27 19.17
N LYS A 103 -6.13 -0.48 18.31
CA LYS A 103 -5.67 0.88 18.61
C LYS A 103 -6.07 1.82 17.49
N ILE A 104 -6.45 3.05 17.87
CA ILE A 104 -6.63 4.15 16.93
C ILE A 104 -5.29 4.88 16.80
N TYR A 105 -4.85 5.07 15.57
CA TYR A 105 -3.68 5.88 15.26
C TYR A 105 -4.13 7.20 14.64
N ASN A 106 -3.54 8.30 15.10
CA ASN A 106 -3.60 9.56 14.37
C ASN A 106 -2.56 9.49 13.26
N VAL A 107 -3.01 9.70 12.03
CA VAL A 107 -2.19 9.67 10.83
C VAL A 107 -2.07 11.08 10.31
N ILE A 108 -0.84 11.55 10.15
CA ILE A 108 -0.54 12.93 9.79
C ILE A 108 0.35 13.03 8.57
N VAL A 109 0.12 14.07 7.76
CA VAL A 109 0.99 14.50 6.66
C VAL A 109 1.10 16.03 6.72
N SER A 110 2.31 16.57 6.62
CA SER A 110 2.50 18.03 6.61
C SER A 110 1.92 18.63 5.33
N LYS A 111 1.16 19.73 5.48
CA LYS A 111 0.52 20.43 4.36
C LYS A 111 1.52 20.97 3.33
N LYS A 112 2.79 21.12 3.72
CA LYS A 112 3.88 21.52 2.82
C LYS A 112 4.15 20.50 1.72
N PHE A 113 3.86 19.22 1.96
CA PHE A 113 4.30 18.13 1.08
C PHE A 113 3.16 17.44 0.34
N LEU A 114 1.92 17.85 0.56
CA LEU A 114 0.75 17.33 -0.15
C LEU A 114 -0.13 18.52 -0.52
N THR A 115 -0.25 18.81 -1.81
CA THR A 115 -0.91 20.04 -2.32
C THR A 115 -1.96 19.72 -3.38
N PRO A 116 -2.83 20.67 -3.74
CA PRO A 116 -3.86 20.46 -4.76
C PRO A 116 -3.33 20.12 -6.17
N GLU A 117 -2.08 20.49 -6.47
CA GLU A 117 -1.42 20.21 -7.75
C GLU A 117 -0.88 18.78 -7.84
N ASP A 118 -1.02 17.99 -6.78
CA ASP A 118 -0.47 16.65 -6.71
C ASP A 118 -1.37 15.61 -7.36
N HIS A 119 -0.72 14.80 -8.20
CA HIS A 119 -1.25 13.60 -8.82
C HIS A 119 -0.56 12.40 -8.17
N VAL A 120 -1.24 11.80 -7.21
CA VAL A 120 -0.67 10.88 -6.23
C VAL A 120 -0.89 9.44 -6.65
N LEU A 121 0.18 8.64 -6.60
CA LEU A 121 0.11 7.19 -6.54
C LEU A 121 0.28 6.74 -5.08
N ILE A 122 -0.74 6.09 -4.51
CA ILE A 122 -0.61 5.51 -3.16
C ILE A 122 0.07 4.15 -3.28
N ILE A 123 1.10 3.90 -2.46
CA ILE A 123 1.80 2.61 -2.39
C ILE A 123 1.76 2.06 -0.97
N ASP A 124 1.39 0.80 -0.80
CA ASP A 124 1.45 0.11 0.49
C ASP A 124 1.84 -1.37 0.35
N ASP A 125 2.30 -1.97 1.45
CA ASP A 125 2.73 -3.36 1.50
C ASP A 125 1.53 -4.33 1.49
N PHE A 126 0.53 -4.08 2.34
CA PHE A 126 -0.62 -4.97 2.52
C PHE A 126 -1.97 -4.25 2.46
N LEU A 127 -2.91 -4.84 1.72
CA LEU A 127 -4.32 -4.50 1.80
C LEU A 127 -5.11 -5.59 2.51
N ALA A 128 -5.67 -5.23 3.67
CA ALA A 128 -6.58 -6.07 4.46
C ALA A 128 -7.99 -5.45 4.53
N ASN A 129 -8.32 -4.78 5.64
CA ASN A 129 -9.62 -4.10 5.81
C ASN A 129 -9.69 -2.71 5.14
N GLY A 130 -8.59 -2.21 4.58
CA GLY A 130 -8.54 -0.92 3.87
C GLY A 130 -8.41 0.33 4.74
N CYS A 131 -8.40 0.23 6.08
CA CYS A 131 -8.42 1.41 6.96
C CYS A 131 -7.23 2.37 6.76
N ALA A 132 -6.03 1.84 6.52
CA ALA A 132 -4.86 2.68 6.26
C ALA A 132 -4.99 3.44 4.94
N LEU A 133 -5.38 2.74 3.87
CA LEU A 133 -5.63 3.36 2.56
C LEU A 133 -6.74 4.40 2.61
N MET A 134 -7.84 4.12 3.32
CA MET A 134 -8.91 5.09 3.53
C MET A 134 -8.39 6.35 4.22
N GLY A 135 -7.54 6.22 5.25
CA GLY A 135 -6.89 7.38 5.86
C GLY A 135 -6.00 8.16 4.87
N LEU A 136 -5.22 7.48 4.02
CA LEU A 136 -4.42 8.17 3.00
C LEU A 136 -5.29 8.88 1.95
N LEU A 137 -6.43 8.28 1.58
CA LEU A 137 -7.42 8.90 0.69
C LEU A 137 -8.03 10.15 1.33
N ASP A 138 -8.40 10.09 2.61
CA ASP A 138 -8.95 11.23 3.35
C ASP A 138 -7.95 12.39 3.38
N LEU A 139 -6.66 12.10 3.65
CA LEU A 139 -5.60 13.12 3.65
C LEU A 139 -5.37 13.73 2.27
N ALA A 140 -5.37 12.91 1.21
CA ALA A 140 -5.25 13.40 -0.17
C ALA A 140 -6.44 14.27 -0.56
N GLN A 141 -7.66 13.87 -0.18
CA GLN A 141 -8.87 14.65 -0.40
C GLN A 141 -8.83 15.99 0.36
N GLU A 142 -8.42 15.99 1.63
CA GLU A 142 -8.29 17.22 2.43
C GLU A 142 -7.23 18.17 1.84
N ALA A 143 -6.19 17.62 1.21
CA ALA A 143 -5.19 18.39 0.49
C ALA A 143 -5.65 18.92 -0.88
N GLY A 144 -6.79 18.46 -1.39
CA GLY A 144 -7.22 18.72 -2.76
C GLY A 144 -6.40 17.99 -3.83
N ALA A 145 -5.56 17.03 -3.43
CA ALA A 145 -4.74 16.24 -4.33
C ALA A 145 -5.60 15.22 -5.09
N THR A 146 -5.18 14.88 -6.32
CA THR A 146 -5.82 13.84 -7.14
C THR A 146 -5.14 12.50 -6.91
N VAL A 147 -5.89 11.47 -6.55
CA VAL A 147 -5.35 10.10 -6.45
C VAL A 147 -5.53 9.40 -7.78
N GLU A 148 -4.41 9.17 -8.49
CA GLU A 148 -4.41 8.54 -9.82
C GLU A 148 -4.59 7.02 -9.75
N GLY A 149 -4.26 6.43 -8.60
CA GLY A 149 -4.42 5.01 -8.33
C GLY A 149 -3.72 4.56 -7.06
N ILE A 150 -3.85 3.27 -6.77
CA ILE A 150 -3.26 2.62 -5.59
C ILE A 150 -2.53 1.35 -6.03
N GLY A 151 -1.25 1.22 -5.70
CA GLY A 151 -0.46 0.01 -5.87
C GLY A 151 -0.25 -0.73 -4.56
N ILE A 152 -0.61 -2.02 -4.49
CA ILE A 152 -0.49 -2.85 -3.29
C ILE A 152 0.35 -4.08 -3.56
N ALA A 153 1.37 -4.35 -2.74
CA ALA A 153 2.16 -5.57 -2.95
C ALA A 153 1.32 -6.82 -2.71
N VAL A 154 0.66 -6.92 -1.55
CA VAL A 154 -0.18 -8.09 -1.20
C VAL A 154 -1.58 -7.69 -0.74
N GLU A 155 -2.61 -8.06 -1.49
CA GLU A 155 -4.00 -7.94 -1.09
C GLU A 155 -4.51 -9.25 -0.48
N LYS A 156 -5.17 -9.17 0.67
CA LYS A 156 -5.95 -10.28 1.23
C LYS A 156 -7.35 -10.24 0.62
N GLY A 157 -7.52 -10.98 -0.47
CA GLY A 157 -8.73 -10.98 -1.30
C GLY A 157 -10.00 -11.48 -0.59
N PHE A 158 -9.83 -12.26 0.49
CA PHE A 158 -10.90 -12.69 1.41
C PHE A 158 -11.29 -11.62 2.45
N GLN A 159 -10.71 -10.41 2.39
CA GLN A 159 -11.10 -9.27 3.21
C GLN A 159 -11.67 -8.14 2.34
N GLN A 160 -12.57 -7.35 2.92
CA GLN A 160 -13.38 -6.35 2.20
C GLN A 160 -12.60 -5.14 1.64
N GLY A 161 -11.33 -4.94 2.01
CA GLY A 161 -10.61 -3.70 1.69
C GLY A 161 -10.45 -3.47 0.18
N GLY A 162 -10.13 -4.52 -0.59
CA GLY A 162 -9.99 -4.42 -2.04
C GLY A 162 -11.29 -4.05 -2.75
N GLU A 163 -12.40 -4.67 -2.35
CA GLU A 163 -13.72 -4.38 -2.91
C GLU A 163 -14.16 -2.94 -2.58
N LEU A 164 -13.97 -2.50 -1.35
CA LEU A 164 -14.32 -1.15 -0.89
C LEU A 164 -13.61 -0.04 -1.68
N ILE A 165 -12.33 -0.25 -2.00
CA ILE A 165 -11.55 0.71 -2.79
C ILE A 165 -12.04 0.73 -4.23
N ARG A 166 -12.19 -0.45 -4.86
CA ARG A 166 -12.69 -0.54 -6.24
C ARG A 166 -14.10 0.03 -6.40
N SER A 167 -14.98 -0.16 -5.41
CA SER A 167 -16.35 0.38 -5.44
C SER A 167 -16.40 1.91 -5.40
N LYS A 168 -15.30 2.59 -5.06
CA LYS A 168 -15.16 4.05 -5.12
C LYS A 168 -14.72 4.56 -6.50
N GLY A 169 -14.54 3.66 -7.48
CA GLY A 169 -14.04 4.00 -8.82
C GLY A 169 -12.54 4.31 -8.83
N ILE A 170 -11.80 3.86 -7.82
CA ILE A 170 -10.35 4.06 -7.73
C ILE A 170 -9.63 2.87 -8.33
N GLN A 171 -8.69 3.12 -9.23
CA GLN A 171 -7.85 2.08 -9.82
C GLN A 171 -6.95 1.44 -8.75
N LEU A 172 -7.11 0.14 -8.50
CA LEU A 172 -6.40 -0.62 -7.48
C LEU A 172 -5.58 -1.76 -8.11
N GLU A 173 -4.26 -1.57 -8.12
CA GLU A 173 -3.28 -2.45 -8.73
C GLU A 173 -2.54 -3.30 -7.69
N SER A 174 -3.13 -4.45 -7.34
CA SER A 174 -2.57 -5.40 -6.37
C SER A 174 -1.69 -6.45 -7.06
N LEU A 175 -0.41 -6.53 -6.70
CA LEU A 175 0.56 -7.42 -7.36
C LEU A 175 0.43 -8.88 -6.93
N ALA A 176 -0.11 -9.18 -5.77
CA ALA A 176 -0.51 -10.53 -5.39
C ALA A 176 -1.81 -10.47 -4.61
N ILE A 177 -2.85 -11.19 -5.05
CA ILE A 177 -4.13 -11.22 -4.36
C ILE A 177 -4.33 -12.62 -3.79
N VAL A 178 -4.22 -12.75 -2.47
CA VAL A 178 -4.40 -14.01 -1.75
C VAL A 178 -5.89 -14.25 -1.57
N GLU A 179 -6.43 -15.24 -2.27
CA GLU A 179 -7.84 -15.66 -2.17
C GLU A 179 -8.08 -16.49 -0.92
N SER A 180 -7.17 -17.40 -0.60
CA SER A 180 -7.23 -18.21 0.62
C SER A 180 -5.84 -18.70 1.02
N MET A 181 -5.70 -19.11 2.28
CA MET A 181 -4.49 -19.74 2.80
C MET A 181 -4.82 -20.72 3.91
N ASN A 182 -3.97 -21.74 4.07
CA ASN A 182 -4.12 -22.77 5.09
C ASN A 182 -2.87 -22.81 5.98
N SER A 183 -3.05 -22.59 7.29
CA SER A 183 -1.94 -22.57 8.26
C SER A 183 -1.41 -23.95 8.63
N GLU A 184 -2.16 -25.02 8.41
CA GLU A 184 -1.74 -26.39 8.68
C GLU A 184 -0.88 -26.95 7.53
N THR A 185 -1.25 -26.66 6.29
CA THR A 185 -0.54 -27.15 5.10
C THR A 185 0.46 -26.14 4.53
N GLY A 186 0.33 -24.86 4.87
CA GLY A 186 1.09 -23.76 4.25
C GLY A 186 0.60 -23.40 2.85
N GLU A 187 -0.50 -23.97 2.38
CA GLU A 187 -1.06 -23.69 1.05
C GLU A 187 -1.54 -22.24 0.93
N ILE A 188 -1.29 -21.62 -0.22
CA ILE A 188 -1.72 -20.26 -0.56
C ILE A 188 -2.32 -20.29 -1.96
N VAL A 189 -3.58 -19.86 -2.07
CA VAL A 189 -4.29 -19.71 -3.34
C VAL A 189 -4.32 -18.23 -3.69
N PHE A 190 -3.89 -17.91 -4.91
CA PHE A 190 -3.96 -16.56 -5.45
C PHE A 190 -5.09 -16.47 -6.47
N ARG A 191 -5.71 -15.29 -6.58
CA ARG A 191 -6.67 -14.98 -7.65
C ARG A 191 -6.10 -13.98 -8.64
N GLU A 192 -6.66 -14.00 -9.85
CA GLU A 192 -6.38 -13.00 -10.86
C GLU A 192 -6.91 -11.62 -10.44
N GLN A 193 -6.33 -10.61 -11.06
CA GLN A 193 -6.74 -9.24 -10.82
C GLN A 193 -8.15 -9.00 -11.39
N PRO A 194 -9.09 -8.45 -10.60
CA PRO A 194 -10.41 -8.13 -11.11
C PRO A 194 -10.32 -7.11 -12.25
N GLN A 195 -11.19 -7.26 -13.25
CA GLN A 195 -11.34 -6.26 -14.29
C GLN A 195 -11.86 -4.97 -13.65
N GLN A 196 -11.20 -3.85 -13.96
CA GLN A 196 -11.55 -2.54 -13.43
C GLN A 196 -12.23 -1.75 -14.54
N ASN A 197 -13.34 -1.08 -14.18
CA ASN A 197 -14.15 -0.29 -15.11
C ASN A 197 -13.54 1.08 -15.36
#